data_AF-A0A8T1G7D8-F1
#
_entry.id   AF-A0A8T1G7D8-F1
#
_cell.length_a   1.000
_cell.length_b   1.000
_cell.length_c   1.000
_cell.angle_alpha   90.00
_cell.angle_beta   90.00
_cell.angle_gamma   90.00
#
_symmetry.space_group_name_H-M   'P 1'
#
loop_
_entity.id
_entity.type
_entity.pdbx_description
1 polymer ?
#
loop_
_entity_poly.entity_id
_entity_poly.type
_entity_poly.pdbx_seq_one_letter_code
_entity_poly.pdbx_strand_id
1 'polypeptide(L)'
;MVIPPPETESGGEFSDEYPDPIIWTHLMSFSKNVSKAFYRIESHRASPEFPQRQPCYGRRDVNNLQFFELHKFSEQKFSGIEADLRHYAFEAAKWQ
;
A
#
# COMPACT_ATOMS: atom_id res chain seq x y z
N MET A 1 -3.18 12.74 -32.28
CA MET A 1 -3.12 11.59 -31.36
C MET A 1 -2.67 12.11 -30.01
N VAL A 2 -3.56 12.08 -29.01
CA VAL A 2 -3.19 12.40 -27.63
C VAL A 2 -2.55 11.15 -27.06
N ILE A 3 -1.27 11.23 -26.70
CA ILE A 3 -0.57 10.15 -26.00
C ILE A 3 -1.17 10.11 -24.58
N PRO A 4 -1.83 9.01 -24.17
CA PRO A 4 -2.31 8.89 -22.79
C PRO A 4 -1.11 8.82 -21.83
N PRO A 5 -1.25 9.29 -20.58
CA PRO A 5 -0.20 9.21 -19.58
C PRO A 5 0.17 7.74 -19.32
N PRO A 6 1.41 7.45 -18.90
CA PRO A 6 1.81 6.10 -18.52
C PRO A 6 1.17 5.76 -17.17
N GLU A 7 -0.09 5.35 -17.19
CA GLU A 7 -0.64 4.54 -16.12
C GLU A 7 -0.56 3.08 -16.56
N THR A 8 -0.04 2.25 -15.66
CA THR A 8 0.01 0.78 -15.71
C THR A 8 1.28 0.16 -16.31
N GLU A 9 2.41 0.30 -15.61
CA GLU A 9 3.26 -0.87 -15.40
C GLU A 9 2.73 -1.56 -14.14
N SER A 10 1.71 -2.41 -14.28
CA SER A 10 1.90 -3.86 -14.38
C SER A 10 2.88 -4.35 -13.30
N GLY A 11 2.46 -4.21 -12.04
CA GLY A 11 2.90 -5.17 -11.03
C GLY A 11 2.37 -6.52 -11.50
N GLY A 12 3.26 -7.35 -12.04
CA GLY A 12 2.88 -8.66 -12.57
C GLY A 12 1.96 -9.38 -11.60
N GLU A 13 0.91 -9.99 -12.16
CA GLU A 13 0.03 -10.91 -11.46
C GLU A 13 0.88 -11.95 -10.72
N PHE A 14 1.17 -11.69 -9.44
CA PHE A 14 1.26 -12.77 -8.48
C PHE A 14 -0.19 -13.16 -8.20
N SER A 15 -0.87 -13.74 -9.20
CA SER A 15 -2.11 -14.46 -8.96
C SER A 15 -1.71 -15.72 -8.20
N ASP A 16 -1.56 -15.58 -6.90
CA ASP A 16 -1.59 -16.74 -6.03
C ASP A 16 -3.04 -17.28 -5.98
N GLU A 17 -3.25 -18.31 -5.18
CA GLU A 17 -4.52 -19.04 -5.16
C GLU A 17 -5.65 -18.26 -4.46
N TYR A 18 -5.39 -17.02 -4.02
CA TYR A 18 -6.31 -16.23 -3.22
C TYR A 18 -7.06 -15.18 -4.07
N PRO A 19 -8.32 -14.88 -3.73
CA PRO A 19 -9.17 -13.99 -4.52
C PRO A 19 -8.84 -12.49 -4.34
N ASP A 20 -8.16 -12.11 -3.27
CA ASP A 20 -7.69 -10.75 -2.99
C ASP A 20 -6.20 -10.60 -3.34
N PRO A 21 -5.67 -9.40 -3.63
CA PRO A 21 -4.24 -9.21 -3.95
C PRO A 21 -3.35 -9.04 -2.71
N ILE A 22 -2.04 -9.26 -2.87
CA ILE A 22 -1.01 -8.82 -1.91
C ILE A 22 -0.97 -7.28 -1.89
N ILE A 23 -1.19 -6.67 -0.73
CA ILE A 23 -1.23 -5.22 -0.53
C ILE A 23 -0.08 -4.70 0.35
N TRP A 24 0.55 -5.50 1.21
CA TRP A 24 1.62 -5.05 2.11
C TRP A 24 3.01 -5.22 1.48
N THR A 25 3.40 -4.26 0.66
CA THR A 25 4.73 -4.27 0.00
C THR A 25 5.81 -3.55 0.80
N HIS A 26 5.46 -2.42 1.41
CA HIS A 26 6.40 -1.53 2.12
C HIS A 26 5.79 -0.99 3.42
N LEU A 27 6.65 -0.79 4.41
CA LEU A 27 6.38 -0.02 5.62
C LEU A 27 6.96 1.38 5.46
N MET A 28 6.14 2.39 5.70
CA MET A 28 6.54 3.79 5.65
C MET A 28 6.72 4.34 7.07
N SER A 29 7.88 4.92 7.34
CA SER A 29 8.27 5.48 8.64
C SER A 29 8.52 6.99 8.54
N PHE A 30 8.29 7.70 9.64
CA PHE A 30 8.59 9.12 9.76
C PHE A 30 10.06 9.33 10.15
N SER A 31 10.79 10.12 9.36
CA SER A 31 12.16 10.49 9.71
C SER A 31 12.18 11.42 10.93
N LYS A 32 12.98 11.04 11.94
CA LYS A 32 13.06 11.72 13.24
C LYS A 32 13.70 13.12 13.17
N ASN A 33 14.48 13.38 12.12
CA ASN A 33 15.26 14.62 11.96
C ASN A 33 14.57 15.65 11.04
N VAL A 34 13.31 15.42 10.67
CA VAL A 34 12.53 16.30 9.80
C VAL A 34 11.48 17.04 10.62
N SER A 35 11.26 18.32 10.29
CA SER A 35 10.21 19.11 10.95
C SER A 35 8.83 18.49 10.74
N LYS A 36 8.02 18.45 11.80
CA LYS A 36 6.62 17.99 11.76
C LYS A 36 5.76 18.77 10.77
N ALA A 37 6.16 19.99 10.41
CA ALA A 37 5.46 20.81 9.42
C ALA A 37 5.40 20.15 8.03
N PHE A 38 6.29 19.20 7.73
CA PHE A 38 6.30 18.44 6.48
C PHE A 38 5.37 17.20 6.51
N TYR A 39 4.89 16.79 7.68
CA TYR A 39 3.94 15.68 7.86
C TYR A 39 2.51 16.19 7.98
N ARG A 40 2.03 16.87 6.94
CA ARG A 40 0.65 17.37 6.89
C ARG A 40 -0.30 16.24 6.51
N ILE A 41 -1.48 16.24 7.13
CA ILE A 41 -2.60 15.39 6.71
C ILE A 41 -3.02 15.88 5.32
N GLU A 42 -3.02 14.97 4.36
CA GLU A 42 -3.50 15.25 3.02
C GLU A 42 -4.82 14.52 2.78
N SER A 43 -5.72 15.17 2.05
CA SER A 43 -6.99 14.57 1.66
C SER A 43 -6.76 13.74 0.41
N HIS A 44 -6.97 12.42 0.50
CA HIS A 44 -6.78 11.54 -0.65
C HIS A 44 -8.08 11.29 -1.42
N ARG A 45 -7.96 10.97 -2.72
CA ARG A 45 -9.05 10.51 -3.59
C ARG A 45 -8.74 9.09 -4.07
N ALA A 46 -9.48 8.10 -3.58
CA ALA A 46 -9.36 6.70 -4.01
C ALA A 46 -10.74 6.18 -4.48
N SER A 47 -11.36 6.92 -5.39
CA SER A 47 -12.63 6.51 -6.01
C SER A 47 -12.35 5.42 -7.06
N PRO A 48 -13.23 4.40 -7.21
CA PRO A 48 -14.51 4.20 -6.51
C PRO A 48 -14.43 3.51 -5.14
N GLU A 49 -13.29 2.95 -4.74
CA GLU A 49 -13.18 2.04 -3.60
C GLU A 49 -13.38 2.74 -2.25
N PHE A 50 -13.05 4.03 -2.17
CA PHE A 50 -13.16 4.83 -0.95
C PHE A 50 -13.83 6.19 -1.19
N PRO A 51 -14.52 6.75 -0.18
CA PRO A 51 -15.09 8.09 -0.25
C PRO A 51 -14.04 9.17 -0.57
N GLN A 52 -14.45 10.22 -1.26
CA GLN A 52 -13.58 11.34 -1.59
C GLN A 52 -13.11 12.08 -0.32
N ARG A 53 -11.86 12.58 -0.34
CA ARG A 53 -11.26 13.48 0.65
C ARG A 53 -11.11 12.89 2.06
N GLN A 54 -10.88 11.59 2.18
CA GLN A 54 -10.52 11.03 3.48
C GLN A 54 -9.15 11.57 3.95
N PRO A 55 -9.03 11.97 5.22
CA PRO A 55 -7.76 12.40 5.78
C PRO A 55 -6.82 11.19 5.90
N CYS A 56 -5.65 11.26 5.28
CA CYS A 56 -4.66 10.20 5.35
C CYS A 56 -3.38 10.70 6.03
N TYR A 57 -2.90 9.93 7.00
CA TYR A 57 -1.61 10.15 7.66
C TYR A 57 -0.55 9.39 6.87
N GLY A 58 -0.10 9.94 5.75
CA GLY A 58 0.88 9.29 4.87
C GLY A 58 0.85 9.80 3.44
N ARG A 59 1.72 9.24 2.59
CA ARG A 59 1.77 9.47 1.14
C ARG A 59 1.26 8.23 0.42
N ARG A 60 0.43 8.41 -0.62
CA ARG A 60 0.06 7.32 -1.53
C ARG A 60 1.17 7.01 -2.52
N ASP A 61 1.78 8.05 -3.07
CA ASP A 61 2.85 7.90 -4.05
C ASP A 61 4.18 7.71 -3.33
N VAL A 62 4.77 6.53 -3.52
CA VAL A 62 6.07 6.15 -2.94
C VAL A 62 7.25 6.79 -3.68
N ASN A 63 7.03 7.42 -4.83
CA ASN A 63 8.10 8.07 -5.59
C ASN A 63 8.47 9.45 -5.04
N ASN A 64 7.64 10.04 -4.17
CA ASN A 64 7.90 11.35 -3.55
C ASN A 64 7.88 11.25 -2.02
N LEU A 65 8.84 10.52 -1.47
CA LEU A 65 9.02 10.27 -0.03
C LEU A 65 10.19 11.05 0.55
N GLN A 66 10.37 12.32 0.16
CA GLN A 66 11.51 13.13 0.61
C GLN A 66 11.70 13.18 2.14
N PHE A 67 10.61 12.99 2.90
CA PHE A 67 10.58 13.04 4.36
C PHE A 67 10.21 11.71 5.03
N PHE A 68 10.04 10.64 4.24
CA PHE A 68 9.66 9.35 4.75
C PHE A 68 10.73 8.31 4.43
N GLU A 69 10.90 7.38 5.35
CA GLU A 69 11.73 6.19 5.13
C GLU A 69 10.83 5.06 4.67
N LEU A 70 11.22 4.40 3.57
CA LEU A 70 10.51 3.27 3.03
C LEU A 70 11.31 1.99 3.29
N HIS A 71 10.71 1.04 3.97
CA HIS A 71 11.30 -0.26 4.25
C HIS A 71 10.48 -1.33 3.55
N LYS A 72 11.14 -2.27 2.88
CA LYS A 72 10.41 -3.41 2.30
C LYS A 72 9.82 -4.25 3.43
N PHE A 73 8.56 -4.63 3.28
CA PHE A 73 7.90 -5.48 4.27
C PHE A 73 8.55 -6.86 4.34
N SER A 74 9.07 -7.36 3.21
CA SER A 74 9.83 -8.61 3.10
C SER A 74 11.12 -8.66 3.93
N GLU A 75 11.66 -7.51 4.33
CA GLU A 75 12.90 -7.42 5.13
C GLU A 75 12.61 -7.34 6.64
N GLN A 76 11.33 -7.29 7.03
CA GLN A 76 10.92 -7.20 8.42
C GLN A 76 10.83 -8.57 9.08
N LYS A 77 10.97 -8.62 10.41
CA LYS A 77 10.83 -9.86 11.19
C LYS A 77 9.43 -10.51 11.08
N PHE A 78 8.44 -9.73 10.69
CA PHE A 78 7.05 -10.15 10.50
C PHE A 78 6.70 -10.32 9.01
N SER A 79 7.70 -10.45 8.13
CA SER A 79 7.46 -10.83 6.73
C SER A 79 6.61 -12.11 6.65
N GLY A 80 5.70 -12.18 5.68
CA GLY A 80 4.84 -13.35 5.46
C GLY A 80 3.52 -13.34 6.25
N ILE A 81 3.35 -12.46 7.25
CA ILE A 81 2.10 -12.35 8.02
C ILE A 81 0.87 -12.12 7.13
N GLU A 82 1.02 -11.36 6.03
CA GLU A 82 -0.08 -11.13 5.09
C GLU A 82 -0.49 -12.42 4.38
N ALA A 83 0.49 -13.23 3.96
CA ALA A 83 0.22 -14.52 3.32
C ALA A 83 -0.48 -15.47 4.30
N ASP A 84 -0.05 -15.52 5.57
CA ASP A 84 -0.69 -16.32 6.61
C ASP A 84 -2.14 -15.87 6.85
N LEU A 85 -2.38 -14.56 6.95
CA LEU A 85 -3.73 -14.00 7.14
C LEU A 85 -4.65 -14.35 5.97
N ARG A 86 -4.17 -14.18 4.74
CA ARG A 86 -4.91 -14.51 3.51
C ARG A 86 -5.22 -16.01 3.43
N HIS A 87 -4.25 -16.86 3.76
CA HIS A 87 -4.43 -18.30 3.86
C HIS A 87 -5.56 -18.67 4.82
N TYR A 88 -5.51 -18.18 6.07
CA TYR A 88 -6.52 -18.52 7.07
C TYR A 88 -7.90 -17.96 6.73
N ALA A 89 -7.98 -16.76 6.16
CA ALA A 89 -9.24 -16.18 5.70
C ALA A 89 -9.87 -17.00 4.57
N PHE A 90 -9.06 -17.41 3.59
CA PHE A 90 -9.52 -18.26 2.48
C PHE A 90 -10.00 -19.62 2.94
N GLU A 91 -9.25 -20.28 3.83
CA GLU A 91 -9.68 -21.55 4.41
C GLU A 91 -11.00 -21.37 5.17
N ALA A 92 -11.10 -20.39 6.07
CA ALA A 92 -12.33 -20.13 6.83
C ALA A 92 -13.57 -19.93 5.93
N ALA A 93 -13.41 -19.28 4.78
CA ALA A 93 -14.49 -19.08 3.81
C ALA A 93 -14.96 -20.38 3.14
N LYS A 94 -14.08 -21.40 2.98
CA LYS A 94 -14.46 -22.72 2.45
C LYS A 94 -15.27 -23.56 3.43
N TRP A 95 -15.16 -23.28 4.73
CA TRP A 95 -15.83 -24.01 5.80
C TRP A 95 -17.19 -23.41 6.20
N GLN A 96 -17.71 -22.44 5.43
CA GLN A 96 -19.08 -21.91 5.52
C GLN A 96 -20.04 -22.62 4.56
#